data_AF-A0A4R6L7F2-F1
#
_entry.id   AF-A0A4R6L7F2-F1
#
_cell.length_a   1.000
_cell.length_b   1.000
_cell.length_c   1.000
_cell.angle_alpha   90.00
_cell.angle_beta   90.00
_cell.angle_gamma   90.00
#
_symmetry.space_group_name_H-M   'P 1'
#
loop_
_entity.id
_entity.type
_entity.pdbx_description
1 polymer ?
#
loop_
_entity_poly.entity_id
_entity_poly.type
_entity_poly.pdbx_seq_one_letter_code
_entity_poly.pdbx_strand_id
1 'polypeptide(L)'
;MEALYDLPNGDRVRVIDTPTVGQSLGRVLELFRSGNTEPVFFGDQPRPEGVVISFEQWAEYEDLKEEAETDRRMQAITRERLANARPEDYVPYDDMLREWGLDEPEGGGDKR
;
A
#
# COMPACT_ATOMS: atom_id res chain seq x y z
N MET A 1 -28.33 -13.04 -6.38
CA MET A 1 -27.52 -14.25 -6.59
C MET A 1 -26.08 -13.95 -6.22
N GLU A 2 -25.34 -14.91 -5.69
CA GLU A 2 -24.00 -14.66 -5.15
C GLU A 2 -23.01 -15.74 -5.60
N ALA A 3 -21.77 -15.35 -5.85
CA ALA A 3 -20.69 -16.22 -6.27
C ALA A 3 -19.43 -15.97 -5.43
N LEU A 4 -18.53 -16.96 -5.38
CA LEU A 4 -17.20 -16.79 -4.81
C LEU A 4 -16.20 -16.51 -5.93
N TYR A 5 -15.29 -15.57 -5.70
CA TYR A 5 -14.21 -15.21 -6.62
C TYR A 5 -12.88 -15.18 -5.89
N ASP A 6 -11.86 -15.78 -6.51
CA ASP A 6 -10.49 -15.78 -6.02
C ASP A 6 -9.75 -14.57 -6.62
N LEU A 7 -9.38 -13.62 -5.77
CA LEU A 7 -8.63 -12.42 -6.11
C LEU A 7 -7.17 -12.75 -6.47
N PRO A 8 -6.48 -11.88 -7.23
CA PRO A 8 -5.08 -12.10 -7.62
C PRO A 8 -4.10 -12.20 -6.44
N ASN A 9 -4.45 -11.66 -5.29
CA ASN A 9 -3.65 -11.74 -4.06
C ASN A 9 -3.86 -13.06 -3.29
N GLY A 10 -4.74 -13.95 -3.78
CA GLY A 10 -5.07 -15.23 -3.14
C GLY A 10 -6.27 -15.19 -2.20
N ASP A 11 -6.87 -14.01 -1.98
CA ASP A 11 -8.06 -13.89 -1.13
C ASP A 11 -9.31 -14.34 -1.86
N ARG A 12 -10.29 -14.84 -1.10
CA ARG A 12 -11.59 -15.24 -1.65
C ARG A 12 -12.67 -14.28 -1.20
N VAL A 13 -13.36 -13.67 -2.16
CA VAL A 13 -14.42 -12.69 -1.92
C VAL A 13 -15.77 -13.17 -2.42
N ARG A 14 -16.83 -12.67 -1.79
CA ARG A 14 -18.21 -12.91 -2.21
C ARG A 14 -18.63 -11.79 -3.15
N VAL A 15 -19.02 -12.17 -4.37
CA VAL A 15 -19.54 -11.27 -5.41
C VAL A 15 -21.05 -11.38 -5.42
N ILE A 16 -21.72 -10.26 -5.18
CA ILE A 16 -23.18 -10.15 -5.17
C ILE A 16 -23.64 -9.59 -6.52
N ASP A 17 -24.76 -10.06 -7.06
CA ASP A 17 -25.32 -9.48 -8.29
C ASP A 17 -25.74 -8.02 -8.10
N THR A 18 -25.53 -7.23 -9.16
CA THR A 18 -25.78 -5.78 -9.18
C THR A 18 -27.19 -5.39 -8.69
N PRO A 19 -28.28 -6.08 -9.09
CA PRO A 19 -29.62 -5.74 -8.62
C PRO A 19 -29.81 -5.91 -7.10
N THR A 20 -29.15 -6.90 -6.49
CA THR A 20 -29.26 -7.15 -5.04
C THR A 20 -28.48 -6.11 -4.25
N VAL A 21 -27.29 -5.73 -4.73
CA VAL A 21 -26.53 -4.64 -4.11
C VAL A 21 -27.31 -3.33 -4.19
N GLY A 22 -27.89 -3.00 -5.34
CA GLY A 22 -28.72 -1.80 -5.50
C GLY A 22 -29.86 -1.71 -4.47
N GLN A 23 -30.52 -2.84 -4.19
CA GLN A 23 -31.57 -2.91 -3.16
C GLN A 23 -31.02 -2.86 -1.73
N SER A 24 -29.77 -3.26 -1.52
CA SER A 24 -29.14 -3.40 -0.21
C SER A 24 -28.26 -2.21 0.19
N LEU A 25 -28.06 -1.22 -0.69
CA LEU A 25 -27.15 -0.08 -0.43
C LEU A 25 -27.46 0.65 0.88
N GLY A 26 -28.74 0.85 1.21
CA GLY A 26 -29.13 1.46 2.49
C GLY A 26 -28.61 0.68 3.70
N ARG A 27 -28.69 -0.66 3.65
CA ARG A 27 -28.18 -1.55 4.69
C ARG A 27 -26.65 -1.57 4.73
N VAL A 28 -25.98 -1.50 3.58
CA VAL A 28 -24.51 -1.39 3.51
C VAL A 28 -24.05 -0.13 4.23
N LEU A 29 -24.73 1.00 4.04
CA LEU A 29 -24.42 2.24 4.76
C LEU A 29 -24.68 2.13 6.26
N GLU A 30 -25.71 1.40 6.70
CA GLU A 30 -25.93 1.13 8.13
C GLU A 30 -24.79 0.30 8.73
N LEU A 31 -24.30 -0.70 8.00
CA LEU A 31 -23.15 -1.51 8.43
C LEU A 31 -21.90 -0.63 8.60
N PHE A 32 -21.60 0.22 7.61
CA PHE A 32 -20.48 1.16 7.72
C PHE A 32 -20.62 2.09 8.93
N ARG A 33 -21.82 2.62 9.19
CA ARG A 33 -22.07 3.47 10.38
C ARG A 33 -21.89 2.73 11.71
N SER A 34 -22.10 1.42 11.73
CA SER A 34 -21.83 0.57 12.89
C SER A 34 -20.35 0.18 13.04
N GLY A 35 -19.48 0.64 12.15
CA GLY A 35 -18.05 0.31 12.14
C GLY A 35 -17.72 -1.02 11.46
N ASN A 36 -18.70 -1.71 10.86
CA ASN A 36 -18.40 -2.85 10.00
C ASN A 36 -18.07 -2.34 8.61
N THR A 37 -16.78 -2.30 8.28
CA THR A 37 -16.25 -1.78 7.01
C THR A 37 -15.87 -2.90 6.03
N GLU A 38 -16.55 -4.05 6.09
CA GLU A 38 -16.28 -5.14 5.13
C GLU A 38 -16.64 -4.70 3.69
N PRO A 39 -15.71 -4.78 2.72
CA PRO A 39 -15.98 -4.41 1.33
C PRO A 39 -17.04 -5.30 0.67
N VAL A 40 -17.97 -4.69 -0.06
CA VAL A 40 -19.02 -5.42 -0.79
C VAL A 40 -18.70 -5.43 -2.28
N PHE A 41 -18.35 -6.60 -2.82
CA PHE A 41 -18.04 -6.79 -4.23
C PHE A 41 -19.29 -7.15 -5.04
N PHE A 42 -19.43 -6.61 -6.24
CA PHE A 42 -20.59 -6.87 -7.09
C PHE A 42 -20.29 -6.94 -8.59
N GLY A 43 -21.15 -7.61 -9.35
CA GLY A 43 -21.03 -7.77 -10.81
C GLY A 43 -21.85 -8.96 -11.35
N ASP A 44 -21.85 -9.14 -12.67
CA ASP A 44 -22.65 -10.17 -13.36
C ASP A 44 -21.92 -11.53 -13.52
N GLN A 45 -21.18 -11.90 -12.47
CA GLN A 45 -20.49 -13.18 -12.25
C GLN A 45 -19.39 -13.61 -13.24
N PRO A 46 -18.44 -14.46 -12.81
CA PRO A 46 -17.98 -14.61 -11.42
C PRO A 46 -17.01 -13.48 -11.02
N ARG A 47 -16.58 -12.64 -11.97
CA ARG A 47 -15.61 -11.58 -11.71
C ARG A 47 -16.33 -10.36 -11.11
N PRO A 48 -15.82 -9.77 -10.02
CA PRO A 48 -16.35 -8.51 -9.53
C PRO A 48 -16.07 -7.39 -10.55
N GLU A 49 -17.08 -6.56 -10.80
CA GLU A 49 -17.03 -5.39 -11.67
C GLU A 49 -16.95 -4.10 -10.86
N GLY A 50 -17.48 -4.11 -9.64
CA GLY A 50 -17.45 -2.99 -8.72
C GLY A 50 -17.29 -3.43 -7.27
N VAL A 51 -17.00 -2.45 -6.41
CA VAL A 51 -16.90 -2.61 -4.97
C VAL A 51 -17.52 -1.41 -4.27
N VAL A 52 -18.18 -1.65 -3.14
CA VAL A 52 -18.63 -0.61 -2.21
C VAL A 52 -17.77 -0.71 -0.96
N ILE A 53 -17.11 0.39 -0.61
CA ILE A 53 -16.30 0.55 0.62
C ILE A 53 -16.76 1.79 1.38
N SER A 54 -16.38 1.91 2.65
CA SER A 54 -16.65 3.15 3.38
C SER A 54 -15.83 4.31 2.80
N PHE A 55 -16.30 5.54 3.01
CA PHE A 55 -15.54 6.72 2.59
C PHE A 55 -14.17 6.79 3.28
N GLU A 56 -14.11 6.42 4.54
CA GLU A 56 -12.87 6.40 5.33
C GLU A 56 -11.86 5.41 4.75
N GLN A 57 -12.30 4.21 4.36
CA GLN A 57 -11.44 3.24 3.68
C GLN A 57 -10.95 3.74 2.32
N TRP A 58 -11.80 4.41 1.55
CA TRP A 58 -11.38 5.00 0.28
C TRP A 58 -10.31 6.07 0.50
N ALA A 59 -10.49 6.94 1.50
CA ALA A 59 -9.52 7.98 1.82
C ALA A 59 -8.17 7.39 2.24
N GLU A 60 -8.17 6.37 3.09
CA GLU A 60 -6.95 5.65 3.49
C GLU A 60 -6.21 5.04 2.28
N TYR A 61 -6.95 4.47 1.32
CA TYR A 61 -6.34 3.93 0.11
C TYR A 61 -5.76 4.99 -0.83
N GLU A 62 -6.37 6.18 -0.90
CA GLU A 62 -5.80 7.29 -1.67
C GLU A 62 -4.50 7.80 -1.04
N ASP A 63 -4.46 7.93 0.29
CA ASP A 63 -3.25 8.32 1.02
C ASP A 63 -2.12 7.30 0.79
N LEU A 64 -2.41 6.00 0.95
CA LEU A 64 -1.44 4.92 0.71
C LEU A 64 -0.94 4.89 -0.74
N LYS A 65 -1.78 5.25 -1.71
CA LYS A 65 -1.39 5.31 -3.11
C LYS A 65 -0.42 6.47 -3.37
N GLU A 66 -0.64 7.63 -2.76
CA GLU A 66 0.27 8.77 -2.84
C GLU A 66 1.65 8.44 -2.22
N GLU A 67 1.65 7.75 -1.08
CA GLU A 67 2.87 7.23 -0.47
C GLU A 67 3.61 6.25 -1.39
N ALA A 68 2.90 5.28 -1.98
CA ALA A 68 3.49 4.30 -2.89
C ALA A 68 4.06 4.93 -4.17
N GLU A 69 3.44 5.99 -4.69
CA GLU A 69 3.96 6.75 -5.82
C GLU A 69 5.25 7.51 -5.45
N THR A 70 5.28 8.08 -4.25
CA THR A 70 6.46 8.75 -3.69
C THR A 70 7.63 7.77 -3.51
N ASP A 71 7.36 6.58 -2.97
CA ASP A 71 8.35 5.52 -2.81
C ASP A 71 8.93 5.04 -4.14
N ARG A 72 8.07 4.82 -5.15
CA ARG A 72 8.54 4.46 -6.50
C ARG A 72 9.44 5.54 -7.10
N ARG A 73 9.10 6.82 -6.89
CA ARG A 73 9.93 7.94 -7.35
C ARG A 73 11.28 7.97 -6.63
N MET A 74 11.29 7.76 -5.32
CA MET A 74 12.53 7.70 -4.53
C MET A 74 13.40 6.50 -4.91
N GLN A 75 12.81 5.34 -5.19
CA GLN A 75 13.51 4.18 -5.71
C GLN A 75 14.11 4.45 -7.09
N ALA A 76 13.38 5.12 -7.98
CA ALA A 76 13.89 5.49 -9.30
C ALA A 76 15.08 6.46 -9.20
N ILE A 77 14.97 7.51 -8.37
CA ILE A 77 16.06 8.46 -8.11
C ILE A 77 17.27 7.74 -7.50
N THR A 78 17.06 6.89 -6.51
CA THR A 78 18.13 6.12 -5.87
C THR A 78 18.83 5.21 -6.88
N ARG A 79 18.07 4.52 -7.73
CA ARG A 79 18.61 3.63 -8.75
C ARG A 79 19.39 4.38 -9.83
N GLU A 80 18.88 5.54 -10.27
CA GLU A 80 19.58 6.42 -11.21
C GLU A 80 20.89 6.95 -10.60
N ARG A 81 20.85 7.39 -9.34
CA ARG A 81 22.05 7.83 -8.62
C ARG A 81 23.06 6.70 -8.50
N LEU A 82 22.65 5.49 -8.11
CA LEU A 82 23.55 4.33 -8.02
C LEU A 82 24.17 3.98 -9.38
N ALA A 83 23.38 4.04 -10.45
CA ALA A 83 23.84 3.70 -11.80
C ALA A 83 24.83 4.74 -12.37
N ASN A 84 24.70 6.00 -11.97
CA ASN A 84 25.54 7.10 -12.43
C ASN A 84 26.64 7.51 -11.44
N ALA A 85 26.64 6.95 -10.22
CA ALA A 85 27.61 7.26 -9.19
C ALA A 85 29.01 6.83 -9.62
N ARG A 86 29.95 7.77 -9.56
CA ARG A 86 31.38 7.51 -9.72
C ARG A 86 32.00 7.36 -8.34
N PRO A 87 33.15 6.66 -8.21
CA PRO A 87 33.87 6.55 -6.94
C PRO A 87 34.18 7.92 -6.29
N GLU A 88 34.28 8.96 -7.10
CA GLU A 88 34.52 10.36 -6.71
C GLU A 88 33.30 11.01 -6.02
N ASP A 89 32.09 10.50 -6.27
CA ASP A 89 30.84 11.00 -5.67
C ASP A 89 30.57 10.41 -4.28
N TYR A 90 31.42 9.49 -3.81
CA TYR A 90 31.32 8.90 -2.48
C TYR A 90 32.10 9.74 -1.47
N VAL A 91 31.39 10.22 -0.46
CA VAL A 91 32.02 10.82 0.73
C VAL A 91 32.51 9.67 1.62
N PRO A 92 33.80 9.65 2.01
CA PRO A 92 34.28 8.69 3.00
C PRO A 92 33.45 8.75 4.28
N TYR A 93 33.18 7.58 4.86
CA TYR A 93 32.32 7.44 6.03
C TYR A 93 32.71 8.41 7.18
N ASP A 94 34.01 8.53 7.45
CA ASP A 94 34.56 9.39 8.50
C ASP A 94 34.31 10.89 8.25
N ASP A 95 34.32 11.31 6.98
CA ASP A 95 34.06 12.69 6.59
C ASP A 95 32.55 13.01 6.67
N MET A 96 31.69 12.03 6.38
CA MET A 96 30.23 12.15 6.50
C MET A 96 29.80 12.27 7.97
N LEU A 97 30.39 11.47 8.87
CA LEU A 97 30.20 11.56 10.32
C LEU A 97 30.62 12.93 10.86
N ARG A 98 31.78 13.43 10.41
CA ARG A 98 32.28 14.74 10.80
C ARG A 98 31.38 15.89 10.32
N GLU A 99 30.87 15.81 9.10
CA GLU A 99 29.97 16.84 8.55
C GLU A 99 28.64 16.90 9.32
N TRP A 100 28.11 15.74 9.74
CA TRP A 100 26.80 15.65 10.40
C TRP A 100 26.88 15.70 11.93
N GLY A 101 28.08 15.91 12.48
CA GLY A 101 28.31 15.98 13.93
C GLY A 101 27.97 14.67 14.66
N LEU A 102 28.10 13.54 13.97
CA LEU A 102 27.83 12.22 14.51
C LEU A 102 29.15 11.62 14.99
N ASP A 103 29.21 11.20 16.26
CA ASP A 103 30.36 10.47 16.78
C ASP A 103 30.43 9.07 16.14
N GLU A 104 31.64 8.57 15.86
CA GLU A 104 31.84 7.20 15.41
C GLU A 104 31.22 6.22 16.41
N PRO A 105 30.40 5.26 15.98
CA PRO A 105 29.96 4.19 16.86
C PRO A 105 31.18 3.37 17.28
N GLU A 106 31.48 3.34 18.58
CA GLU A 106 32.60 2.56 19.12
C GLU A 106 32.51 1.10 18.65
N GLY A 107 33.50 0.68 17.87
CA GLY A 107 33.52 -0.60 17.17
C GLY A 107 33.38 -1.79 18.11
N GLY A 108 32.29 -2.55 17.95
CA GLY A 108 32.14 -3.91 18.45
C GLY A 108 33.05 -4.88 17.69
N GLY A 109 34.35 -4.82 17.95
CA GLY A 109 35.32 -5.82 17.52
C GLY A 109 35.57 -6.85 18.63
N ASP A 110 34.69 -7.84 18.81
CA ASP A 110 35.08 -9.07 19.53
C ASP A 110 35.71 -10.04 18.51
N LYS A 111 37.03 -9.95 18.38
CA LYS A 111 37.82 -11.05 17.82
C LYS A 111 37.92 -12.13 18.90
N ARG A 112 37.29 -13.28 18.66
CA ARG A 112 37.71 -14.55 19.26
C ARG A 112 37.97 -15.57 18.17
#